data_AF-A0A8J5MRZ1-F1
#
_entry.id   AF-A0A8J5MRZ1-F1
#
_cell.length_a   1.000
_cell.length_b   1.000
_cell.length_c   1.000
_cell.angle_alpha   90.00
_cell.angle_beta   90.00
_cell.angle_gamma   90.00
#
_symmetry.space_group_name_H-M   'P 1'
#
loop_
_entity.id
_entity.type
_entity.pdbx_description
1 polymer ?
#
loop_
_entity_poly.entity_id
_entity_poly.type
_entity_poly.pdbx_seq_one_letter_code
_entity_poly.pdbx_strand_id
1 'polypeptide(L)'
;MRGRFMMSGLSIPIHPTTHNPTEAWEQIRPNQRVIKLNVKTPTTPPNENMLRFVCMSDTHCLTSHLQFEIPDGDVFVHAGDFTRCGSAAEIEEFNSWIGSLPHKYKVVIAGNHELSFDPKFTGGPSVRQHHKTAHTGGGLINEIPDLGMEREQLKAAVAEPNTVDLITNATYLQDEPHAICGIKLYGTPWYV
;
A
#
# COMPACT_ATOMS: atom_id res chain seq x y z
N MET A 1 -12.14 10.15 -24.01
CA MET A 1 -11.77 11.44 -23.41
C MET A 1 -11.31 11.18 -21.99
N ARG A 2 -10.00 11.29 -21.70
CA ARG A 2 -9.44 11.04 -20.37
C ARG A 2 -9.43 12.37 -19.60
N GLY A 3 -10.24 12.47 -18.56
CA GLY A 3 -10.31 13.65 -17.69
C GLY A 3 -9.03 13.75 -16.87
N ARG A 4 -8.17 14.71 -17.21
CA ARG A 4 -7.00 15.09 -16.45
C ARG A 4 -7.48 15.78 -15.17
N PHE A 5 -7.22 15.21 -14.00
CA PHE A 5 -7.39 15.92 -12.74
C PHE A 5 -6.37 17.06 -12.69
N MET A 6 -6.80 18.28 -13.00
CA MET A 6 -6.07 19.50 -12.67
C MET A 6 -6.51 19.93 -11.27
N MET A 7 -5.68 19.65 -10.25
CA MET A 7 -5.77 20.42 -9.01
C MET A 7 -5.25 21.83 -9.29
N SER A 8 -6.06 22.82 -8.94
CA SER A 8 -5.83 24.25 -9.12
C SER A 8 -4.52 24.73 -8.50
N GLY A 9 -3.62 25.31 -9.31
CA GLY A 9 -2.76 26.48 -9.04
C GLY A 9 -1.83 26.55 -7.81
N LEU A 10 -1.91 25.62 -6.86
CA LEU A 10 -1.09 25.59 -5.66
C LEU A 10 0.16 24.76 -5.95
N SER A 11 1.28 25.45 -6.16
CA SER A 11 2.60 24.81 -6.15
C SER A 11 2.96 24.51 -4.70
N ILE A 12 3.16 23.23 -4.36
CA ILE A 12 3.70 22.81 -3.07
C ILE A 12 5.21 22.57 -3.27
N PRO A 13 6.09 23.46 -2.78
CA PRO A 13 7.53 23.29 -2.93
C PRO A 13 8.04 22.18 -1.99
N ILE A 14 9.21 21.63 -2.33
CA ILE A 14 9.93 20.70 -1.45
C ILE A 14 10.30 21.46 -0.17
N HIS A 15 9.97 20.89 0.99
CA HIS A 15 10.30 21.50 2.28
C HIS A 15 11.82 21.49 2.51
N PRO A 16 12.44 22.56 3.06
CA PRO A 16 13.90 22.63 3.26
C PRO A 16 14.48 21.47 4.06
N THR A 17 13.72 20.91 5.00
CA THR A 17 14.11 19.77 5.84
C THR A 17 13.58 18.42 5.34
N THR A 18 13.31 18.28 4.03
CA THR A 18 12.78 17.03 3.46
C THR A 18 13.62 15.78 3.76
N HIS A 19 14.92 15.94 4.02
CA HIS A 19 15.84 14.85 4.35
C HIS A 19 15.97 14.61 5.87
N ASN A 20 15.27 15.39 6.70
CA ASN A 20 15.29 15.29 8.15
C ASN A 20 13.87 15.47 8.72
N PRO A 21 13.02 14.43 8.67
CA PRO A 21 11.62 14.53 9.10
C PRO A 21 11.49 14.86 10.60
N THR A 22 12.45 14.47 11.43
CA THR A 22 12.48 14.84 12.85
C THR A 22 12.61 16.36 13.01
N GLU A 23 13.53 16.99 12.28
CA GLU A 23 13.69 18.44 12.29
C GLU A 23 12.47 19.16 11.68
N ALA A 24 11.91 18.62 10.59
CA ALA A 24 10.66 19.11 10.03
C ALA A 24 9.53 19.11 11.07
N TRP A 25 9.38 18.01 11.82
CA TRP A 25 8.41 17.90 12.91
C TRP A 25 8.66 18.93 14.01
N GLU A 26 9.89 19.09 14.48
CA GLU A 26 10.25 20.08 15.51
C GLU A 26 9.89 21.52 15.09
N GLN A 27 10.01 21.85 13.80
CA GLN A 27 9.62 23.16 13.27
C GLN A 27 8.09 23.36 13.24
N ILE A 28 7.32 22.33 12.86
CA ILE A 28 5.86 22.46 12.68
C ILE A 28 5.08 22.22 13.98
N ARG A 29 5.57 21.36 14.89
CA ARG A 29 4.86 20.91 16.08
C ARG A 29 4.31 22.03 16.98
N PRO A 30 4.97 23.20 17.18
CA PRO A 30 4.45 24.24 18.05
C PRO A 30 3.13 24.83 17.56
N ASN A 31 2.86 24.71 16.25
CA ASN A 31 1.66 25.24 15.60
C ASN A 31 0.63 24.15 15.26
N GLN A 32 0.92 22.87 15.57
CA GLN A 32 -0.01 21.77 15.30
C GLN A 32 -0.95 21.54 16.48
N ARG A 33 -2.24 21.37 16.18
CA ARG A 33 -3.23 20.93 17.16
C ARG A 33 -3.23 19.41 17.24
N VAL A 34 -2.74 18.86 18.35
CA VAL A 34 -2.83 17.42 18.62
C VAL A 34 -4.13 17.12 19.36
N ILE A 35 -5.03 16.38 18.72
CA ILE A 35 -6.27 15.90 19.33
C ILE A 35 -6.10 14.42 19.64
N LYS A 36 -6.12 14.04 20.92
CA LYS A 36 -6.21 12.63 21.30
C LYS A 36 -7.65 12.17 21.14
N LEU A 37 -7.86 11.21 20.24
CA LEU A 37 -9.15 10.56 20.07
C LEU A 37 -9.23 9.38 21.03
N ASN A 38 -10.26 9.35 21.88
CA ASN A 38 -10.62 8.17 22.66
C ASN A 38 -11.88 7.56 22.01
N VAL A 39 -11.66 6.65 21.06
CA VAL A 39 -12.73 6.06 20.25
C VAL A 39 -12.91 4.59 20.63
N LYS A 40 -14.17 4.15 20.62
CA LYS A 40 -14.56 2.74 20.73
C LYS A 40 -15.03 2.27 19.36
N THR A 41 -14.87 0.97 19.08
CA THR A 41 -15.44 0.35 17.89
C THR A 41 -16.95 0.59 17.86
N PRO A 42 -17.51 1.18 16.78
CA PRO A 42 -18.94 1.37 16.66
C PRO A 42 -19.67 0.02 16.62
N THR A 43 -20.74 -0.13 17.41
CA THR A 43 -21.53 -1.37 17.48
C THR A 43 -22.86 -1.30 16.75
N THR A 44 -23.28 -0.09 16.33
CA THR A 44 -24.49 0.12 15.52
C THR A 44 -24.11 0.26 14.05
N PRO A 45 -25.01 -0.02 13.10
CA PRO A 45 -24.80 0.30 11.69
C PRO A 45 -24.53 1.81 11.48
N PRO A 46 -23.88 2.21 10.37
CA PRO A 46 -23.79 3.61 9.96
C PRO A 46 -25.18 4.20 9.65
N ASN A 47 -25.33 5.51 9.78
CA ASN A 47 -26.55 6.21 9.35
C ASN A 47 -26.74 6.07 7.83
N GLU A 48 -27.98 6.17 7.34
CA GLU A 48 -28.33 5.95 5.91
C GLU A 48 -27.51 6.77 4.89
N ASN A 49 -27.00 7.95 5.28
CA ASN A 49 -26.20 8.84 4.44
C ASN A 49 -24.70 8.85 4.80
N MET A 50 -24.21 7.80 5.44
CA MET A 50 -22.81 7.68 5.85
C MET A 50 -22.24 6.35 5.38
N LEU A 51 -20.96 6.37 5.02
CA LEU A 51 -20.18 5.16 4.84
C LEU A 51 -19.29 4.93 6.06
N ARG A 52 -19.20 3.69 6.49
CA ARG A 52 -18.20 3.23 7.45
C ARG A 52 -17.01 2.63 6.72
N PHE A 53 -15.86 3.27 6.89
CA PHE A 53 -14.57 2.76 6.43
C PHE A 53 -13.93 1.93 7.54
N VAL A 54 -13.43 0.76 7.17
CA VAL A 54 -12.60 -0.10 8.01
C VAL A 54 -11.21 -0.10 7.41
N CYS A 55 -10.25 0.47 8.14
CA CYS A 55 -8.89 0.69 7.64
C CYS A 55 -7.91 -0.26 8.35
N MET A 56 -7.07 -0.91 7.55
CA MET A 56 -6.00 -1.80 7.99
C MET A 56 -4.76 -1.56 7.13
N SER A 57 -3.60 -2.02 7.59
CA SER A 57 -2.33 -1.95 6.86
C SER A 57 -1.36 -2.96 7.49
N ASP A 58 -0.23 -3.21 6.83
CA ASP A 58 0.93 -3.90 7.41
C ASP A 58 0.58 -5.27 8.01
N THR A 59 -0.27 -6.04 7.31
CA THR A 59 -0.67 -7.37 7.79
C THR A 59 0.42 -8.42 7.59
N HIS A 60 1.32 -8.25 6.62
CA HIS A 60 2.48 -9.13 6.39
C HIS A 60 2.18 -10.64 6.45
N CYS A 61 1.11 -11.08 5.77
CA CYS A 61 0.61 -12.47 5.78
C CYS A 61 0.10 -12.99 7.15
N LEU A 62 -0.13 -12.13 8.14
CA LEU A 62 -0.59 -12.51 9.48
C LEU A 62 -2.11 -12.40 9.66
N THR A 63 -2.87 -12.33 8.58
CA THR A 63 -4.34 -12.22 8.62
C THR A 63 -5.01 -13.41 9.28
N SER A 64 -4.43 -14.61 9.17
CA SER A 64 -4.85 -15.83 9.87
C SER A 64 -4.54 -15.84 11.37
N HIS A 65 -3.68 -14.94 11.84
CA HIS A 65 -3.24 -14.83 13.25
C HIS A 65 -3.97 -13.73 14.02
N LEU A 66 -4.87 -13.00 13.37
CA LEU A 66 -5.64 -11.93 14.01
C LEU A 66 -6.47 -12.49 15.16
N GLN A 67 -6.27 -11.93 16.35
CA GLN A 67 -6.99 -12.31 17.57
C GLN A 67 -8.27 -11.49 17.77
N PHE A 68 -8.71 -10.78 16.73
CA PHE A 68 -9.90 -9.93 16.74
C PHE A 68 -10.65 -10.09 15.42
N GLU A 69 -11.96 -9.91 15.49
CA GLU A 69 -12.80 -9.87 14.29
C GLU A 69 -12.65 -8.53 13.59
N ILE A 70 -12.59 -8.56 12.25
CA ILE A 70 -12.66 -7.34 11.46
C ILE A 70 -14.05 -6.71 11.68
N PRO A 71 -14.13 -5.45 12.15
CA PRO A 71 -15.41 -4.80 12.38
C PRO A 71 -16.26 -4.72 11.12
N ASP A 72 -17.57 -4.65 11.30
CA ASP A 72 -18.50 -4.41 10.19
C ASP A 72 -18.32 -3.00 9.58
N GLY A 73 -18.55 -2.89 8.28
CA GLY A 73 -18.45 -1.65 7.53
C GLY A 73 -18.73 -1.80 6.03
N ASP A 74 -18.84 -0.67 5.35
CA ASP A 74 -19.19 -0.63 3.93
C ASP A 74 -17.98 -0.75 3.01
N VAL A 75 -16.86 -0.13 3.42
CA VAL A 75 -15.63 -0.04 2.63
C VAL A 75 -14.45 -0.52 3.48
N PHE A 76 -13.81 -1.60 3.07
CA PHE A 76 -12.54 -2.04 3.63
C PHE A 76 -11.39 -1.41 2.86
N VAL A 77 -10.39 -0.89 3.57
CA VAL A 77 -9.17 -0.30 3.00
C VAL A 77 -7.95 -0.99 3.59
N HIS A 78 -7.08 -1.54 2.73
CA HIS A 78 -5.74 -1.99 3.13
C HIS A 78 -4.68 -1.03 2.56
N ALA A 79 -3.87 -0.43 3.42
CA ALA A 79 -2.92 0.62 3.05
C ALA A 79 -1.49 0.12 2.71
N GLY A 80 -1.38 -1.07 2.14
CA GLY A 80 -0.08 -1.68 1.77
C GLY A 80 0.46 -2.69 2.78
N ASP A 81 1.53 -3.38 2.39
CA ASP A 81 2.28 -4.35 3.19
C ASP A 81 1.42 -5.52 3.69
N PHE A 82 0.60 -6.06 2.79
CA PHE A 82 -0.22 -7.24 3.09
C PHE A 82 0.54 -8.55 2.88
N THR A 83 1.64 -8.52 2.15
CA THR A 83 2.56 -9.64 2.00
C THR A 83 3.85 -9.44 2.78
N ARG A 84 4.70 -10.46 2.82
CA ARG A 84 6.07 -10.30 3.32
C ARG A 84 7.06 -10.01 2.21
N CYS A 85 6.86 -10.50 0.98
CA CYS A 85 7.74 -10.16 -0.15
C CYS A 85 7.05 -10.10 -1.52
N GLY A 86 5.74 -10.30 -1.58
CA GLY A 86 4.96 -10.21 -2.80
C GLY A 86 5.02 -11.47 -3.67
N SER A 87 5.31 -12.64 -3.11
CA SER A 87 5.22 -13.89 -3.90
C SER A 87 3.75 -14.18 -4.31
N ALA A 88 3.52 -14.82 -5.46
CA ALA A 88 2.17 -15.12 -5.93
C ALA A 88 1.31 -15.84 -4.88
N ALA A 89 1.90 -16.78 -4.13
CA ALA A 89 1.21 -17.51 -3.06
C ALA A 89 0.70 -16.58 -1.94
N GLU A 90 1.51 -15.60 -1.54
CA GLU A 90 1.11 -14.60 -0.52
C GLU A 90 -0.01 -13.70 -1.05
N ILE A 91 0.04 -13.33 -2.33
CA ILE A 91 -1.00 -12.52 -2.99
C ILE A 91 -2.32 -13.30 -3.07
N GLU A 92 -2.28 -14.58 -3.44
CA GLU A 92 -3.45 -15.46 -3.49
C GLU A 92 -4.08 -15.67 -2.11
N GLU A 93 -3.26 -15.90 -1.08
CA GLU A 93 -3.71 -16.03 0.31
C GLU A 93 -4.41 -14.75 0.78
N PHE A 94 -3.78 -13.59 0.55
CA PHE A 94 -4.37 -12.30 0.88
C PHE A 94 -5.67 -12.06 0.10
N ASN A 95 -5.70 -12.34 -1.20
CA ASN A 95 -6.87 -12.15 -2.05
C ASN A 95 -8.04 -13.05 -1.61
N SER A 96 -7.76 -14.27 -1.18
CA SER A 96 -8.75 -15.18 -0.59
C SER A 96 -9.31 -14.62 0.73
N TRP A 97 -8.42 -14.19 1.63
CA TRP A 97 -8.81 -13.61 2.91
C TRP A 97 -9.66 -12.35 2.74
N ILE A 98 -9.23 -11.37 1.94
CA ILE A 98 -9.97 -10.12 1.74
C ILE A 98 -11.33 -10.36 1.05
N GLY A 99 -11.42 -11.38 0.19
CA GLY A 99 -12.67 -11.82 -0.43
C GLY A 99 -13.69 -12.39 0.56
N SER A 100 -13.21 -13.00 1.65
CA SER A 100 -14.08 -13.53 2.71
C SER A 100 -14.74 -12.44 3.58
N LEU A 101 -14.21 -11.21 3.55
CA LEU A 101 -14.74 -10.12 4.36
C LEU A 101 -16.11 -9.65 3.84
N PRO A 102 -17.05 -9.30 4.75
CA PRO A 102 -18.43 -8.96 4.38
C PRO A 102 -18.59 -7.59 3.70
N HIS A 103 -17.54 -6.76 3.77
CA HIS A 103 -17.53 -5.40 3.22
C HIS A 103 -17.90 -5.39 1.74
N LYS A 104 -18.81 -4.49 1.37
CA LYS A 104 -19.29 -4.37 -0.02
C LYS A 104 -18.19 -3.92 -0.98
N TYR A 105 -17.36 -2.98 -0.53
CA TYR A 105 -16.24 -2.47 -1.30
C TYR A 105 -14.94 -2.80 -0.57
N LYS A 106 -13.90 -3.18 -1.32
CA LYS A 106 -12.56 -3.38 -0.81
C LYS A 106 -11.57 -2.62 -1.70
N VAL A 107 -10.70 -1.84 -1.10
CA VAL A 107 -9.68 -1.04 -1.77
C VAL A 107 -8.34 -1.37 -1.18
N VAL A 108 -7.34 -1.62 -2.02
CA VAL A 108 -5.99 -1.94 -1.60
C VAL A 108 -4.97 -1.14 -2.39
N ILE A 109 -3.89 -0.76 -1.73
CA ILE A 109 -2.66 -0.29 -2.37
C ILE A 109 -1.52 -1.23 -1.98
N ALA A 110 -0.45 -1.26 -2.75
CA ALA A 110 0.79 -1.92 -2.38
C ALA A 110 1.58 -1.09 -1.34
N GLY A 111 2.45 -1.75 -0.60
CA GLY A 111 3.53 -1.14 0.15
C GLY A 111 4.89 -1.63 -0.37
N ASN A 112 5.94 -1.48 0.44
CA ASN A 112 7.30 -1.89 0.05
C ASN A 112 7.52 -3.41 0.10
N HIS A 113 6.62 -4.17 0.71
CA HIS A 113 6.71 -5.63 0.72
C HIS A 113 6.11 -6.29 -0.53
N GLU A 114 5.29 -5.62 -1.32
CA GLU A 114 4.75 -6.15 -2.58
C GLU A 114 5.76 -6.00 -3.74
N LEU A 115 6.91 -6.67 -3.65
CA LEU A 115 8.02 -6.53 -4.62
C LEU A 115 7.60 -6.87 -6.06
N SER A 116 6.70 -7.83 -6.24
CA SER A 116 6.13 -8.20 -7.54
C SER A 116 5.18 -7.15 -8.12
N PHE A 117 4.85 -6.08 -7.39
CA PHE A 117 4.01 -4.99 -7.91
C PHE A 117 4.87 -3.82 -8.39
N ASP A 118 6.13 -3.71 -7.93
CA ASP A 118 7.04 -2.64 -8.31
C ASP A 118 7.59 -2.86 -9.74
N PRO A 119 7.38 -1.90 -10.67
CA PRO A 119 7.96 -1.93 -12.00
C PRO A 119 9.50 -2.04 -12.03
N LYS A 120 10.21 -1.58 -10.99
CA LYS A 120 11.68 -1.71 -10.86
C LYS A 120 12.11 -3.18 -10.90
N PHE A 121 11.30 -4.09 -10.35
CA PHE A 121 11.61 -5.52 -10.20
C PHE A 121 10.99 -6.38 -11.30
N THR A 122 9.81 -5.99 -11.77
CA THR A 122 9.01 -6.76 -12.73
C THR A 122 9.26 -6.40 -14.20
N GLY A 123 10.05 -5.35 -14.47
CA GLY A 123 10.48 -5.02 -15.83
C GLY A 123 11.28 -6.16 -16.47
N GLY A 124 11.01 -6.45 -17.76
CA GLY A 124 11.70 -7.50 -18.52
C GLY A 124 13.23 -7.34 -18.62
N PRO A 125 13.93 -8.21 -19.36
CA PRO A 125 15.40 -8.26 -19.41
C PRO A 125 16.09 -6.92 -19.73
N SER A 126 15.41 -6.04 -20.49
CA SER A 126 15.86 -4.70 -20.86
C SER A 126 15.83 -3.69 -19.71
N VAL A 127 14.87 -3.76 -18.79
CA VAL A 127 14.83 -2.92 -17.57
C VAL A 127 15.88 -3.40 -16.56
N ARG A 128 16.07 -4.72 -16.45
CA ARG A 128 17.09 -5.35 -15.60
C ARG A 128 18.53 -5.05 -16.02
N GLN A 129 18.78 -4.68 -17.29
CA GLN A 129 20.12 -4.36 -17.79
C GLN A 129 20.56 -2.91 -17.54
N HIS A 130 19.63 -1.95 -17.47
CA HIS A 130 19.97 -0.54 -17.27
C HIS A 130 20.43 -0.19 -15.85
N HIS A 131 20.16 -1.05 -14.86
CA HIS A 131 20.59 -0.89 -13.47
C HIS A 131 21.78 -1.78 -13.08
N LYS A 132 22.63 -2.17 -14.04
CA LYS A 132 23.94 -2.75 -13.73
C LYS A 132 24.95 -1.62 -13.54
N THR A 133 25.15 -1.16 -12.32
CA THR A 133 26.31 -0.34 -11.97
C THR A 133 27.58 -1.19 -12.12
N ALA A 134 28.58 -0.66 -12.82
CA ALA A 134 29.64 -1.42 -13.46
C ALA A 134 30.70 -2.04 -12.53
N HIS A 135 30.59 -2.02 -11.20
CA HIS A 135 31.72 -2.40 -10.32
C HIS A 135 31.43 -3.27 -9.10
N THR A 136 30.19 -3.72 -8.87
CA THR A 136 29.89 -4.74 -7.85
C THR A 136 28.85 -5.70 -8.40
N GLY A 137 29.15 -7.00 -8.45
CA GLY A 137 28.27 -8.04 -9.01
C GLY A 137 26.96 -8.30 -8.25
N GLY A 138 26.44 -7.32 -7.51
CA GLY A 138 25.19 -7.39 -6.80
C GLY A 138 24.17 -6.43 -7.42
N GLY A 139 23.14 -6.98 -8.07
CA GLY A 139 22.10 -6.20 -8.74
C GLY A 139 21.12 -5.52 -7.79
N LEU A 140 19.99 -5.03 -8.33
CA LEU A 140 18.84 -4.41 -7.64
C LEU A 140 18.41 -5.13 -6.34
N ILE A 141 18.65 -6.44 -6.25
CA ILE A 141 18.45 -7.27 -5.04
C ILE A 141 19.16 -6.73 -3.79
N ASN A 142 20.28 -6.01 -3.95
CA ASN A 142 21.06 -5.47 -2.85
C ASN A 142 20.48 -4.17 -2.30
N GLU A 143 19.63 -3.48 -3.06
CA GLU A 143 18.92 -2.27 -2.64
C GLU A 143 17.69 -2.63 -1.78
N ILE A 144 17.18 -3.86 -1.91
CA ILE A 144 16.09 -4.38 -1.10
C ILE A 144 16.63 -4.67 0.31
N PRO A 145 16.02 -4.10 1.37
CA PRO A 145 16.33 -4.46 2.75
C PRO A 145 16.02 -5.94 3.00
N ASP A 146 16.42 -6.48 4.15
CA ASP A 146 16.18 -7.88 4.46
C ASP A 146 14.68 -8.23 4.53
N LEU A 147 13.81 -7.28 4.84
CA LEU A 147 12.37 -7.49 5.04
C LEU A 147 12.07 -8.63 6.05
N GLY A 148 13.02 -8.94 6.93
CA GLY A 148 12.96 -10.12 7.80
C GLY A 148 12.94 -11.46 7.04
N MET A 149 13.57 -11.53 5.87
CA MET A 149 13.66 -12.71 5.00
C MET A 149 15.09 -13.09 4.63
N GLU A 150 15.24 -14.37 4.25
CA GLU A 150 16.46 -14.86 3.64
C GLU A 150 16.64 -14.30 2.23
N ARG A 151 17.89 -14.00 1.85
CA ARG A 151 18.19 -13.35 0.56
C ARG A 151 17.73 -14.18 -0.65
N GLU A 152 17.67 -15.51 -0.54
CA GLU A 152 17.16 -16.38 -1.60
C GLU A 152 15.66 -16.20 -1.83
N GLN A 153 14.87 -15.98 -0.78
CA GLN A 153 13.42 -15.73 -0.88
C GLN A 153 13.16 -14.41 -1.59
N LEU A 154 13.91 -13.36 -1.25
CA LEU A 154 13.84 -12.07 -1.93
C LEU A 154 14.19 -12.19 -3.43
N LYS A 155 15.18 -13.02 -3.78
CA LYS A 155 15.54 -13.25 -5.19
C LYS A 155 14.43 -13.96 -5.96
N ALA A 156 13.76 -14.92 -5.31
CA ALA A 156 12.62 -15.61 -5.92
C ALA A 156 11.45 -14.64 -6.14
N ALA A 157 11.10 -13.84 -5.15
CA ALA A 157 10.02 -12.86 -5.23
C ALA A 157 10.23 -11.81 -6.33
N VAL A 158 11.45 -11.27 -6.44
CA VAL A 158 11.82 -10.30 -7.51
C VAL A 158 11.85 -10.95 -8.89
N ALA A 159 12.02 -12.26 -8.97
CA ALA A 159 12.00 -12.98 -10.23
C ALA A 159 10.57 -13.24 -10.74
N GLU A 160 9.56 -13.14 -9.87
CA GLU A 160 8.17 -13.34 -10.26
C GLU A 160 7.70 -12.26 -11.25
N PRO A 161 6.79 -12.63 -12.18
CA PRO A 161 6.10 -11.63 -13.00
C PRO A 161 5.25 -10.72 -12.12
N ASN A 162 4.73 -9.64 -12.71
CA ASN A 162 3.77 -8.81 -12.01
C ASN A 162 2.51 -9.62 -11.68
N THR A 163 2.12 -9.62 -10.40
CA THR A 163 1.00 -10.42 -9.86
C THR A 163 -0.19 -9.57 -9.41
N VAL A 164 -0.24 -8.29 -9.79
CA VAL A 164 -1.38 -7.39 -9.48
C VAL A 164 -2.71 -8.00 -9.91
N ASP A 165 -2.75 -8.68 -11.05
CA ASP A 165 -3.95 -9.31 -11.61
C ASP A 165 -4.53 -10.44 -10.73
N LEU A 166 -3.78 -10.94 -9.74
CA LEU A 166 -4.28 -11.91 -8.76
C LEU A 166 -5.23 -11.26 -7.74
N ILE A 167 -5.16 -9.94 -7.57
CA ILE A 167 -6.09 -9.16 -6.73
C ILE A 167 -7.42 -9.01 -7.47
N THR A 168 -8.32 -9.95 -7.22
CA THR A 168 -9.63 -10.05 -7.88
C THR A 168 -10.79 -9.71 -6.95
N ASN A 169 -10.57 -9.82 -5.63
CA ASN A 169 -11.58 -9.55 -4.61
C ASN A 169 -11.52 -8.12 -4.05
N ALA A 170 -10.64 -7.27 -4.58
CA ALA A 170 -10.52 -5.87 -4.20
C ALA A 170 -10.17 -5.00 -5.41
N THR A 171 -10.45 -3.71 -5.30
CA THR A 171 -9.95 -2.70 -6.24
C THR A 171 -8.53 -2.32 -5.82
N TYR A 172 -7.55 -2.72 -6.62
CA TYR A 172 -6.18 -2.24 -6.47
C TYR A 172 -6.05 -0.82 -7.03
N LEU A 173 -5.39 0.10 -6.31
CA LEU A 173 -5.12 1.46 -6.76
C LEU A 173 -3.61 1.73 -6.81
N GLN A 174 -3.15 2.28 -7.93
CA GLN A 174 -1.78 2.77 -8.10
C GLN A 174 -1.76 4.09 -8.88
N ASP A 175 -1.50 5.18 -8.17
CA ASP A 175 -1.42 6.54 -8.69
C ASP A 175 -2.70 7.01 -9.40
N GLU A 176 -3.84 6.45 -8.99
CA GLU A 176 -5.13 6.67 -9.63
C GLU A 176 -6.25 6.99 -8.64
N PRO A 177 -7.22 7.83 -9.05
CA PRO A 177 -8.41 8.08 -8.26
C PRO A 177 -9.46 6.99 -8.50
N HIS A 178 -10.22 6.67 -7.46
CA HIS A 178 -11.40 5.81 -7.53
C HIS A 178 -12.56 6.42 -6.75
N ALA A 179 -13.80 6.17 -7.17
CA ALA A 179 -14.97 6.76 -6.53
C ALA A 179 -15.93 5.70 -6.02
N ILE A 180 -16.28 5.76 -4.74
CA ILE A 180 -17.25 4.87 -4.07
C ILE A 180 -18.35 5.73 -3.46
N CYS A 181 -19.60 5.52 -3.90
CA CYS A 181 -20.76 6.27 -3.43
C CYS A 181 -20.57 7.80 -3.41
N GLY A 182 -19.86 8.35 -4.42
CA GLY A 182 -19.57 9.79 -4.52
C GLY A 182 -18.35 10.27 -3.72
N ILE A 183 -17.76 9.44 -2.87
CA ILE A 183 -16.49 9.72 -2.17
C ILE A 183 -15.33 9.40 -3.12
N LYS A 184 -14.40 10.36 -3.28
CA LYS A 184 -13.19 10.18 -4.08
C LYS A 184 -12.05 9.69 -3.20
N LEU A 185 -11.48 8.56 -3.57
CA LEU A 185 -10.29 7.94 -2.99
C LEU A 185 -9.13 8.10 -3.97
N TYR A 186 -7.91 8.23 -3.47
CA TYR A 186 -6.69 8.21 -4.27
C TYR A 186 -5.68 7.30 -3.58
N GLY A 187 -5.14 6.33 -4.30
CA GLY A 187 -4.19 5.35 -3.77
C GLY A 187 -2.85 5.47 -4.49
N THR A 188 -1.76 5.43 -3.73
CA THR A 188 -0.40 5.53 -4.28
C THR A 188 0.59 4.80 -3.36
N PRO A 189 1.35 3.82 -3.89
CA PRO A 189 2.27 3.01 -3.09
C PRO A 189 3.67 3.64 -2.90
N TRP A 190 3.99 4.75 -3.58
CA TRP A 190 5.32 5.42 -3.62
C TRP A 190 6.50 4.48 -3.29
N TYR A 191 6.74 3.49 -4.16
CA TYR A 191 7.77 2.46 -3.94
C TYR A 191 9.12 3.07 -3.57
N VAL A 192 9.59 2.79 -2.35
CA VAL A 192 10.83 3.31 -1.76
C VAL A 192 12.06 2.72 -2.43
#